data_AF-A0A7C2EIM9-F1
#
_entry.id   AF-A0A7C2EIM9-F1
#
_cell.length_a   1.000
_cell.length_b   1.000
_cell.length_c   1.000
_cell.angle_alpha   90.00
_cell.angle_beta   90.00
_cell.angle_gamma   90.00
#
_symmetry.space_group_name_H-M   'P 1'
#
loop_
_entity.id
_entity.type
_entity.pdbx_description
1 polymer ?
#
loop_
_entity_poly.entity_id
_entity_poly.type
_entity_poly.pdbx_seq_one_letter_code
_entity_poly.pdbx_strand_id
1 'polypeptide(L)' 'GDHGFGYISEIFDGDEPHRPRGCFAQAWGVAEVLRAYVEEVLREGQ' A
#
# COMPACT_ATOMS: atom_id res chain seq x y z
N GLY A 1 -13.43 -1.34 -12.15
CA GLY A 1 -13.69 -1.73 -10.76
C GLY A 1 -12.72 -0.95 -9.92
N ASP A 2 -13.17 0.17 -9.37
CA ASP A 2 -12.36 1.08 -8.55
C ASP A 2 -12.30 0.55 -7.13
N HIS A 3 -11.31 -0.29 -6.82
CA HIS A 3 -11.09 -0.74 -5.46
C HIS A 3 -10.01 0.12 -4.81
N GLY A 4 -10.33 0.70 -3.65
CA GLY A 4 -9.34 1.30 -2.75
C GLY A 4 -8.68 2.58 -3.25
N PHE A 5 -9.45 3.53 -3.79
CA PHE A 5 -8.88 4.83 -4.19
C PHE A 5 -8.20 5.52 -2.99
N GLY A 6 -6.86 5.57 -2.99
CA GLY A 6 -6.05 6.07 -1.87
C GLY A 6 -5.78 5.06 -0.75
N TYR A 7 -6.14 3.79 -0.91
CA TYR A 7 -5.95 2.72 0.07
C TYR A 7 -5.23 1.50 -0.53
N ILE A 8 -4.56 0.73 0.33
CA ILE A 8 -3.86 -0.50 -0.03
C ILE A 8 -4.62 -1.67 0.60
N SER A 9 -5.02 -2.65 -0.22
CA SER A 9 -5.66 -3.88 0.27
C SER A 9 -4.67 -4.73 1.06
N GLU A 10 -5.18 -5.50 2.02
CA GLU A 10 -4.35 -6.29 2.93
C GLU A 10 -3.48 -7.32 2.21
N ILE A 11 -4.03 -7.99 1.19
CA ILE A 11 -3.38 -9.07 0.46
C ILE A 11 -3.60 -8.86 -1.04
N PHE A 12 -2.59 -9.19 -1.85
CA PHE A 12 -2.71 -9.29 -3.30
C PHE A 12 -2.23 -10.67 -3.76
N ASP A 13 -2.86 -11.22 -4.81
CA ASP A 13 -2.36 -12.46 -5.43
C ASP A 13 -0.94 -12.25 -5.99
N GLY A 14 -0.09 -13.28 -5.89
CA GLY A 14 1.30 -13.21 -6.38
C GLY A 14 1.45 -13.25 -7.90
N ASP A 15 0.47 -13.84 -8.61
CA ASP A 15 0.43 -13.90 -10.07
C ASP A 15 -0.52 -12.83 -10.64
N GLU A 16 -0.24 -12.38 -11.87
CA GLU A 16 -1.15 -11.51 -12.60
C GLU A 16 -2.55 -12.16 -12.70
N PRO A 17 -3.67 -11.44 -12.42
CA PRO A 17 -3.82 -9.98 -12.30
C PRO A 17 -3.73 -9.41 -10.87
N HIS A 18 -2.93 -10.01 -9.98
CA HIS A 18 -2.67 -9.54 -8.61
C HIS A 18 -3.95 -9.10 -7.88
N ARG A 19 -4.96 -9.98 -7.82
CA ARG A 19 -6.28 -9.56 -7.31
C ARG A 19 -6.19 -9.20 -5.82
N PRO A 20 -6.87 -8.13 -5.37
CA PRO A 20 -6.93 -7.78 -3.96
C PRO A 20 -7.77 -8.82 -3.19
N ARG A 21 -7.32 -9.11 -1.97
CA ARG A 21 -7.90 -10.06 -1.02
C ARG A 21 -7.85 -9.47 0.40
N GLY A 22 -8.57 -10.11 1.32
CA GLY A 22 -8.62 -9.69 2.72
C GLY A 22 -9.37 -8.38 2.92
N CYS A 23 -9.00 -7.63 3.96
CA CYS A 23 -9.57 -6.32 4.20
C CYS A 23 -9.17 -5.34 3.09
N PHE A 24 -10.16 -4.69 2.48
CA PHE A 24 -9.92 -3.79 1.35
C PHE A 24 -9.13 -2.52 1.73
N ALA A 25 -9.20 -2.11 3.00
CA ALA A 25 -8.52 -0.92 3.53
C ALA A 25 -8.17 -1.08 5.01
N GLN A 26 -6.88 -1.05 5.32
CA GLN A 26 -6.38 -1.01 6.69
C GLN A 26 -5.45 0.18 6.90
N ALA A 27 -5.54 0.84 8.07
CA ALA A 27 -4.74 2.02 8.38
C ALA A 27 -3.23 1.73 8.33
N TRP A 28 -2.82 0.54 8.81
CA TRP A 28 -1.41 0.16 8.90
C TRP A 28 -0.69 0.06 7.55
N GLY A 29 -1.40 -0.26 6.46
CA GLY A 29 -0.80 -0.53 5.15
C GLY A 29 -0.40 0.77 4.48
N VAL A 30 -1.29 1.76 4.55
CA VAL A 30 -0.99 3.13 4.08
C VAL A 30 0.04 3.79 4.99
N ALA A 31 -0.08 3.63 6.31
CA ALA A 31 0.86 4.23 7.26
C ALA A 31 2.30 3.72 7.04
N GLU A 32 2.48 2.43 6.78
CA GLU A 32 3.80 1.84 6.59
C GLU A 32 4.46 2.30 5.28
N VAL A 33 3.71 2.36 4.17
CA VAL A 33 4.23 2.90 2.91
C VAL A 33 4.61 4.38 3.03
N LEU A 34 3.80 5.18 3.73
CA LEU A 34 4.12 6.59 3.98
C LEU A 34 5.37 6.74 4.87
N ARG A 35 5.51 5.91 5.91
CA ARG A 35 6.68 5.90 6.79
C ARG A 35 7.95 5.59 5.99
N ALA A 36 7.94 4.53 5.18
CA ALA A 36 9.06 4.16 4.30
C ALA A 36 9.39 5.27 3.28
N TYR A 37 8.36 5.85 2.65
CA TYR A 37 8.54 6.98 1.73
C TYR A 37 9.19 8.19 2.41
N VAL A 38 8.77 8.53 3.63
CA VAL A 38 9.38 9.62 4.40
C VAL A 38 10.82 9.30 4.78
N GLU A 39 11.10 8.08 5.23
CA GLU A 39 12.42 7.68 5.73
C GLU A 39 13.47 7.48 4.64
N GLU A 40 13.09 6.88 3.52
CA GLU A 40 14.01 6.50 2.46
C GLU A 40 13.94 7.52 1.32
N VAL A 41 12.76 7.89 0.83
CA VAL A 41 12.68 8.74 -0.37
C VAL A 41 12.81 10.23 -0.05
N LEU A 42 12.11 10.73 0.97
CA LEU A 42 12.11 12.17 1.29
C LEU A 42 13.34 12.61 2.11
N ARG A 43 13.90 11.71 2.93
CA ARG A 43 15.06 12.02 3.77
C ARG A 43 16.41 11.72 3.12
N GLU A 44 16.48 10.97 2.02
CA GLU A 44 17.71 10.79 1.23
C GLU A 44 18.22 12.08 0.55
N GLY A 45 17.47 13.18 0.62
CA GLY A 45 17.89 14.51 0.15
C GLY A 45 18.37 15.48 1.24
N GLN A 46 18.58 15.03 2.48
CA GLN A 46 19.07 15.85 3.60
C GLN A 46 20.53 15.59 3.95
#